data_AF-A0A0J0XFP4-F1
#
_entry.id   AF-A0A0J0XFP4-F1
#
_cell.length_a   1.000
_cell.length_b   1.000
_cell.length_c   1.000
_cell.angle_alpha   90.00
_cell.angle_beta   90.00
_cell.angle_gamma   90.00
#
_symmetry.space_group_name_H-M   'P 1'
#
loop_
_entity.id
_entity.type
_entity.pdbx_description
1 polymer ?
#
loop_
_entity_poly.entity_id
_entity_poly.type
_entity_poly.pdbx_seq_one_letter_code
_entity_poly.pdbx_strand_id
1 'polypeptide(L)'
;MSDQPQNPAQPPAAAPAEGAPAGPSKSELKKRAKEAEKARKAAERAAREEEERQRREAAAAVDNASQNYGKLPLHQSQERLGREYLQFEKLSDADIGKQVVFRARMHNTRAQGAKMVFLQFRQQTETLQGVLVQSKDSDEHQVSKQMLKYATTIPAESIVTVEGVIKAAEVKSCTIQTYEVSVQKLYTAVEAQTLPFSMADASRDEADFQKAEQDENLQYSRVNLTTRLDNRVMDLRTPANQAIFRMQSGICQLFRDHLNGLGFIEIHTPKLQGAATESGASVFKVKYFDGEAFLAQSPQLAKQMCIAADMERVYEIAPVFRAENSNTHRHMTEFMGLDLEMAITEHYHEALEVIDSMLKAIFRGLKGKFAKEIEVIRRQFPSEDFVVLDKTPIIEFKDAVKMLQDAGATESDGSPLKDDADLSTENEKFLGKLVKEKYNGADYYIVDKFPADFRPVNLTAVLG
;
A
#
# COMPACT_ATOMS: atom_id res chain seq x y z
N MET A 1 -61.71 80.63 -29.60
CA MET A 1 -60.38 80.27 -30.11
C MET A 1 -59.46 81.40 -29.68
N SER A 2 -58.73 81.32 -28.55
CA SER A 2 -57.53 80.48 -28.30
C SER A 2 -56.47 80.67 -29.40
N ASP A 3 -55.30 81.26 -29.17
CA ASP A 3 -54.71 81.83 -27.93
C ASP A 3 -53.98 83.14 -28.23
N GLN A 4 -53.86 84.04 -27.24
CA GLN A 4 -53.04 85.26 -27.34
C GLN A 4 -51.99 85.36 -26.21
N PRO A 5 -50.82 85.97 -26.48
CA PRO A 5 -49.65 85.94 -25.60
C PRO A 5 -49.58 87.15 -24.66
N GLN A 6 -48.87 87.00 -23.53
CA GLN A 6 -48.42 88.15 -22.72
C GLN A 6 -47.01 87.98 -22.14
N ASN A 7 -46.28 89.10 -22.20
CA ASN A 7 -45.01 89.51 -21.59
C ASN A 7 -45.15 91.07 -21.50
N PRO A 8 -44.36 91.87 -20.75
CA PRO A 8 -43.35 91.60 -19.71
C PRO A 8 -43.56 92.42 -18.41
N ALA A 9 -42.62 92.38 -17.44
CA ALA A 9 -42.20 93.51 -16.58
C ALA A 9 -41.07 93.13 -15.59
N GLN A 10 -40.36 94.14 -15.03
CA GLN A 10 -39.21 94.00 -14.09
C GLN A 10 -39.33 95.06 -12.94
N PRO A 11 -38.38 95.17 -11.98
CA PRO A 11 -38.52 94.83 -10.55
C PRO A 11 -38.63 96.05 -9.59
N PRO A 12 -38.51 95.86 -8.26
CA PRO A 12 -37.62 96.76 -7.48
C PRO A 12 -36.79 96.13 -6.30
N ALA A 13 -35.70 96.85 -5.95
CA ALA A 13 -34.77 96.84 -4.78
C ALA A 13 -35.09 95.97 -3.52
N ALA A 14 -34.18 95.15 -2.92
CA ALA A 14 -32.88 95.43 -2.24
C ALA A 14 -33.03 96.11 -0.84
N ALA A 15 -32.28 95.87 0.26
CA ALA A 15 -31.03 95.13 0.61
C ALA A 15 -31.06 94.72 2.15
N PRO A 16 -30.00 94.32 2.93
CA PRO A 16 -28.55 94.14 2.66
C PRO A 16 -27.89 92.82 3.19
N ALA A 17 -26.55 92.77 3.11
CA ALA A 17 -25.65 91.61 3.20
C ALA A 17 -25.26 91.05 4.59
N GLU A 18 -24.82 89.79 4.60
CA GLU A 18 -23.77 89.27 5.51
C GLU A 18 -22.79 88.33 4.76
N GLY A 19 -21.49 88.41 5.09
CA GLY A 19 -20.57 87.26 5.08
C GLY A 19 -20.11 86.63 3.75
N ALA A 20 -19.39 87.35 2.89
CA ALA A 20 -18.55 86.69 1.89
C ALA A 20 -17.31 86.06 2.57
N PRO A 21 -17.03 84.75 2.42
CA PRO A 21 -15.78 84.18 2.93
C PRO A 21 -14.61 84.72 2.10
N ALA A 22 -13.57 85.21 2.79
CA ALA A 22 -12.37 85.71 2.14
C ALA A 22 -11.73 84.62 1.25
N GLY A 23 -11.33 85.00 0.04
CA GLY A 23 -10.56 84.11 -0.84
C GLY A 23 -9.26 83.66 -0.14
N PRO A 24 -8.81 82.40 -0.36
CA PRO A 24 -7.73 81.81 0.41
C PRO A 24 -6.46 82.66 0.35
N SER A 25 -5.85 82.86 1.52
CA SER A 25 -4.67 83.69 1.68
C SER A 25 -3.47 83.16 0.89
N LYS A 26 -2.46 84.01 0.64
CA LYS A 26 -1.21 83.61 -0.05
C LYS A 26 -0.48 82.43 0.62
N SER A 27 -0.68 82.19 1.91
CA SER A 27 -0.12 81.01 2.61
C SER A 27 -0.96 79.75 2.37
N GLU A 28 -2.29 79.85 2.38
CA GLU A 28 -3.19 78.73 2.06
C GLU A 28 -3.07 78.28 0.61
N LEU A 29 -2.93 79.22 -0.33
CA LEU A 29 -2.64 78.91 -1.73
C LEU A 29 -1.30 78.17 -1.89
N LYS A 30 -0.25 78.60 -1.17
CA LYS A 30 1.03 77.87 -1.12
C LYS A 30 0.90 76.49 -0.46
N LYS A 31 0.10 76.36 0.61
CA LYS A 31 -0.14 75.08 1.30
C LYS A 31 -0.89 74.10 0.40
N ARG A 32 -1.99 74.54 -0.22
CA ARG A 32 -2.75 73.76 -1.22
C ARG A 32 -1.90 73.38 -2.43
N ALA A 33 -1.05 74.28 -2.94
CA ALA A 33 -0.12 73.95 -4.02
C ALA A 33 0.89 72.87 -3.60
N LYS A 34 1.45 72.94 -2.38
CA LYS A 34 2.40 71.94 -1.85
C LYS A 34 1.71 70.60 -1.54
N GLU A 35 0.47 70.62 -1.08
CA GLU A 35 -0.36 69.42 -0.88
C GLU A 35 -0.75 68.78 -2.22
N ALA A 36 -1.13 69.57 -3.22
CA ALA A 36 -1.40 69.10 -4.58
C ALA A 36 -0.14 68.53 -5.25
N GLU A 37 1.03 69.14 -5.08
CA GLU A 37 2.30 68.59 -5.58
C GLU A 37 2.67 67.27 -4.88
N LYS A 38 2.46 67.18 -3.56
CA LYS A 38 2.66 65.95 -2.79
C LYS A 38 1.69 64.85 -3.22
N ALA A 39 0.42 65.18 -3.45
CA ALA A 39 -0.59 64.26 -3.96
C ALA A 39 -0.25 63.79 -5.38
N ARG A 40 0.21 64.70 -6.26
CA ARG A 40 0.67 64.35 -7.61
C ARG A 40 1.85 63.37 -7.58
N LYS A 41 2.88 63.65 -6.75
CA LYS A 41 4.03 62.75 -6.58
C LYS A 41 3.65 61.40 -5.97
N ALA A 42 2.65 61.36 -5.07
CA ALA A 42 2.13 60.10 -4.54
C ALA A 42 1.35 59.30 -5.59
N ALA A 43 0.51 59.95 -6.40
CA ALA A 43 -0.22 59.33 -7.50
C ALA A 43 0.72 58.84 -8.61
N GLU A 44 1.74 59.61 -8.97
CA GLU A 44 2.77 59.25 -9.95
C GLU A 44 3.59 58.04 -9.48
N ARG A 45 3.93 57.98 -8.17
CA ARG A 45 4.57 56.81 -7.57
C ARG A 45 3.66 55.59 -7.56
N ALA A 46 2.39 55.74 -7.16
CA ALA A 46 1.42 54.64 -7.14
C ALA A 46 1.13 54.11 -8.55
N ALA A 47 1.02 54.98 -9.56
CA ALA A 47 0.87 54.59 -10.96
C ALA A 47 2.08 53.82 -11.47
N ARG A 48 3.31 54.24 -11.10
CA ARG A 48 4.54 53.53 -11.46
C ARG A 48 4.67 52.18 -10.74
N GLU A 49 4.27 52.08 -9.48
CA GLU A 49 4.23 50.82 -8.71
C GLU A 49 3.16 49.87 -9.27
N GLU A 50 2.01 50.39 -9.73
CA GLU A 50 0.95 49.66 -10.42
C GLU A 50 1.41 49.16 -11.80
N GLU A 51 2.00 50.03 -12.63
CA GLU A 51 2.55 49.67 -13.95
C GLU A 51 3.68 48.63 -13.83
N GLU A 52 4.55 48.77 -12.83
CA GLU A 52 5.59 47.77 -12.54
C GLU A 52 4.99 46.46 -12.02
N ARG A 53 3.90 46.49 -11.24
CA ARG A 53 3.16 45.28 -10.84
C ARG A 53 2.53 44.60 -12.04
N GLN A 54 1.80 45.32 -12.88
CA GLN A 54 1.17 44.79 -14.10
C GLN A 54 2.22 44.23 -15.06
N ARG A 55 3.38 44.89 -15.21
CA ARG A 55 4.49 44.39 -16.03
C ARG A 55 5.12 43.13 -15.45
N ARG A 56 5.25 43.03 -14.12
CA ARG A 56 5.71 41.80 -13.43
C ARG A 56 4.68 40.67 -13.53
N GLU A 57 3.39 40.97 -13.46
CA GLU A 57 2.29 40.00 -13.63
C GLU A 57 2.22 39.48 -15.07
N ALA A 58 2.33 40.36 -16.07
CA ALA A 58 2.40 39.99 -17.48
C ALA A 58 3.65 39.16 -17.82
N ALA A 59 4.83 39.55 -17.30
CA ALA A 59 6.04 38.76 -17.45
C ALA A 59 5.95 37.39 -16.74
N ALA A 60 5.30 37.33 -15.58
CA ALA A 60 5.06 36.08 -14.86
C ALA A 60 3.97 35.19 -15.48
N ALA A 61 3.16 35.71 -16.42
CA ALA A 61 2.17 34.93 -17.16
C ALA A 61 2.81 34.07 -18.28
N VAL A 62 3.94 34.52 -18.83
CA VAL A 62 4.71 33.76 -19.84
C VAL A 62 5.47 32.62 -19.14
N ASP A 63 5.16 31.38 -19.51
CA ASP A 63 5.81 30.18 -18.97
C ASP A 63 6.95 29.69 -19.86
N ASN A 64 8.18 30.02 -19.47
CA ASN A 64 9.41 29.60 -20.15
C ASN A 64 9.89 28.19 -19.77
N ALA A 65 9.16 27.47 -18.91
CA ALA A 65 9.44 26.08 -18.53
C ALA A 65 8.38 25.07 -19.01
N SER A 66 7.48 25.46 -19.92
CA SER A 66 6.35 24.62 -20.37
C SER A 66 6.77 23.27 -20.98
N GLN A 67 7.99 23.17 -21.51
CA GLN A 67 8.60 21.93 -22.00
C GLN A 67 9.02 20.95 -20.87
N ASN A 68 9.19 21.42 -19.64
CA ASN A 68 9.70 20.64 -18.50
C ASN A 68 8.60 19.94 -17.69
N TYR A 69 7.33 20.16 -18.01
CA TYR A 69 6.23 19.49 -17.32
C TYR A 69 5.00 19.30 -18.21
N GLY A 70 4.02 18.54 -17.71
CA GLY A 70 2.73 18.36 -18.36
C GLY A 70 2.31 16.89 -18.47
N LYS A 71 1.26 16.63 -19.25
CA LYS A 71 0.78 15.26 -19.49
C LYS A 71 1.53 14.67 -20.69
N LEU A 72 2.09 13.47 -20.53
CA LEU A 72 2.60 12.69 -21.66
C LEU A 72 1.43 12.22 -22.55
N PRO A 73 1.65 11.98 -23.86
CA PRO A 73 0.67 11.31 -24.69
C PRO A 73 0.39 9.89 -24.17
N LEU A 74 -0.77 9.34 -24.54
CA LEU A 74 -1.13 7.96 -24.23
C LEU A 74 -0.02 7.02 -24.73
N HIS A 75 0.51 6.18 -23.84
CA HIS A 75 1.59 5.27 -24.18
C HIS A 75 1.07 4.12 -25.06
N GLN A 76 1.38 4.17 -26.36
CA GLN A 76 1.06 3.14 -27.35
C GLN A 76 2.35 2.61 -28.01
N SER A 77 3.47 2.65 -27.27
CA SER A 77 4.79 2.18 -27.72
C SER A 77 5.30 2.88 -28.99
N GLN A 78 4.97 4.16 -29.17
CA GLN A 78 5.34 4.95 -30.34
C GLN A 78 6.86 5.18 -30.46
N GLU A 79 7.57 5.21 -29.33
CA GLU A 79 9.01 5.42 -29.26
C GLU A 79 9.69 4.48 -28.26
N ARG A 80 10.96 4.13 -28.50
CA ARG A 80 11.82 3.38 -27.58
C ARG A 80 13.17 4.09 -27.42
N LEU A 81 13.19 5.09 -26.55
CA LEU A 81 14.35 5.98 -26.35
C LEU A 81 15.58 5.35 -25.67
N GLY A 82 15.53 4.07 -25.27
CA GLY A 82 16.65 3.37 -24.62
C GLY A 82 17.12 3.93 -23.28
N ARG A 83 16.44 4.94 -22.72
CA ARG A 83 16.82 5.60 -21.47
C ARG A 83 16.76 4.62 -20.29
N GLU A 84 17.78 4.67 -19.43
CA GLU A 84 17.77 3.96 -18.16
C GLU A 84 16.83 4.65 -17.16
N TYR A 85 16.08 3.85 -16.40
CA TYR A 85 15.16 4.33 -15.37
C TYR A 85 15.63 3.82 -14.00
N LEU A 86 16.05 4.74 -13.14
CA LEU A 86 16.44 4.46 -11.77
C LEU A 86 15.31 3.74 -11.02
N GLN A 87 15.70 2.68 -10.30
CA GLN A 87 14.87 2.01 -9.30
C GLN A 87 15.33 2.47 -7.92
N PHE A 88 14.40 2.87 -7.06
CA PHE A 88 14.68 3.43 -5.74
C PHE A 88 15.48 2.47 -4.84
N GLU A 89 15.23 1.17 -4.94
CA GLU A 89 15.98 0.12 -4.26
C GLU A 89 17.47 0.02 -4.67
N LYS A 90 17.84 0.57 -5.82
CA LYS A 90 19.23 0.61 -6.31
C LYS A 90 19.94 1.94 -6.05
N LEU A 91 19.26 2.91 -5.43
CA LEU A 91 19.83 4.23 -5.17
C LEU A 91 20.93 4.16 -4.11
N SER A 92 22.05 4.84 -4.36
CA SER A 92 23.25 4.77 -3.51
C SER A 92 23.99 6.11 -3.43
N ASP A 93 24.99 6.21 -2.55
CA ASP A 93 25.88 7.38 -2.46
C ASP A 93 26.59 7.68 -3.78
N ALA A 94 26.82 6.65 -4.61
CA ALA A 94 27.43 6.81 -5.93
C ALA A 94 26.57 7.62 -6.91
N ASP A 95 25.29 7.85 -6.61
CA ASP A 95 24.35 8.58 -7.46
C ASP A 95 24.18 10.05 -7.07
N ILE A 96 24.75 10.48 -5.95
CA ILE A 96 24.74 11.88 -5.51
C ILE A 96 25.34 12.78 -6.60
N GLY A 97 24.60 13.82 -6.99
CA GLY A 97 24.99 14.75 -8.04
C GLY A 97 24.75 14.28 -9.48
N LYS A 98 24.37 13.02 -9.71
CA LYS A 98 23.99 12.54 -11.06
C LYS A 98 22.61 13.02 -11.46
N GLN A 99 22.45 13.25 -12.77
CA GLN A 99 21.16 13.33 -13.43
C GLN A 99 20.53 11.93 -13.46
N VAL A 100 19.28 11.81 -13.01
CA VAL A 100 18.52 10.55 -13.02
C VAL A 100 17.15 10.76 -13.64
N VAL A 101 16.64 9.70 -14.28
CA VAL A 101 15.25 9.61 -14.72
C VAL A 101 14.62 8.42 -13.99
N PHE A 102 13.41 8.59 -13.46
CA PHE A 102 12.64 7.49 -12.90
C PHE A 102 11.14 7.62 -13.18
N ARG A 103 10.42 6.51 -13.01
CA ARG A 103 8.96 6.45 -13.08
C ARG A 103 8.41 5.94 -11.77
N ALA A 104 7.52 6.70 -11.14
CA ALA A 104 7.00 6.41 -9.81
C ALA A 104 5.52 6.84 -9.70
N ARG A 105 4.86 6.47 -8.61
CA ARG A 105 3.57 7.08 -8.25
C ARG A 105 3.80 8.37 -7.47
N MET A 106 3.01 9.40 -7.76
CA MET A 106 2.87 10.55 -6.89
C MET A 106 2.18 10.10 -5.60
N HIS A 107 2.88 10.04 -4.48
CA HIS A 107 2.33 9.55 -3.21
C HIS A 107 1.68 10.67 -2.40
N ASN A 108 2.36 11.81 -2.29
CA ASN A 108 1.91 12.98 -1.56
C ASN A 108 2.56 14.25 -2.14
N THR A 109 1.89 15.39 -2.02
CA THR A 109 2.37 16.69 -2.50
C THR A 109 2.09 17.76 -1.47
N ARG A 110 3.11 18.56 -1.12
CA ARG A 110 3.00 19.66 -0.14
C ARG A 110 3.67 20.92 -0.67
N ALA A 111 2.89 21.96 -0.92
CA ALA A 111 3.41 23.29 -1.20
C ALA A 111 4.05 23.91 0.06
N GLN A 112 5.22 24.55 -0.09
CA GLN A 112 5.91 25.28 0.96
C GLN A 112 6.07 26.75 0.51
N GLY A 113 5.01 27.53 0.69
CA GLY A 113 4.92 28.89 0.16
C GLY A 113 4.83 28.91 -1.37
N ALA A 114 5.11 30.07 -1.97
CA ALA A 114 4.86 30.32 -3.40
C ALA A 114 6.00 29.90 -4.35
N LYS A 115 7.11 29.33 -3.83
CA LYS A 115 8.36 29.09 -4.59
C LYS A 115 8.92 27.68 -4.45
N MET A 116 8.26 26.81 -3.70
CA MET A 116 8.77 25.47 -3.37
C MET A 116 7.62 24.50 -3.19
N VAL A 117 7.77 23.29 -3.72
CA VAL A 117 6.84 22.18 -3.53
C VAL A 117 7.67 20.94 -3.19
N PHE A 118 7.31 20.28 -2.09
CA PHE A 118 7.78 18.95 -1.75
C PHE A 118 6.85 17.91 -2.38
N LEU A 119 7.45 16.89 -2.98
CA LEU A 119 6.78 15.77 -3.61
C LEU A 119 7.28 14.50 -2.92
N GLN A 120 6.42 13.53 -2.69
CA GLN A 120 6.83 12.18 -2.30
C GLN A 120 6.50 11.25 -3.46
N PHE A 121 7.51 10.54 -3.95
CA PHE A 121 7.36 9.54 -5.00
C PHE A 121 7.39 8.15 -4.38
N ARG A 122 6.54 7.21 -4.82
CA ARG A 122 6.56 5.80 -4.39
C ARG A 122 6.87 4.85 -5.54
N GLN A 123 7.81 3.94 -5.33
CA GLN A 123 8.02 2.73 -6.13
C GLN A 123 7.87 1.52 -5.20
N GLN A 124 6.76 0.77 -5.35
CA GLN A 124 6.46 -0.41 -4.52
C GLN A 124 6.46 -0.06 -3.02
N THR A 125 7.39 -0.62 -2.24
CA THR A 125 7.59 -0.33 -0.81
C THR A 125 8.41 0.94 -0.54
N GLU A 126 9.18 1.42 -1.53
CA GLU A 126 10.10 2.55 -1.35
C GLU A 126 9.44 3.90 -1.62
N THR A 127 9.76 4.89 -0.80
CA THR A 127 9.45 6.30 -1.04
C THR A 127 10.71 7.16 -1.06
N LEU A 128 10.72 8.16 -1.96
CA LEU A 128 11.78 9.14 -2.13
C LEU A 128 11.17 10.55 -2.16
N GLN A 129 11.77 11.49 -1.44
CA GLN A 129 11.38 12.90 -1.52
C GLN A 129 11.95 13.56 -2.78
N GLY A 130 11.08 14.28 -3.48
CA GLY A 130 11.45 15.27 -4.48
C GLY A 130 11.25 16.69 -3.97
N VAL A 131 12.16 17.57 -4.35
CA VAL A 131 12.09 19.00 -4.05
C VAL A 131 12.07 19.77 -5.36
N LEU A 132 11.00 20.54 -5.57
CA LEU A 132 10.81 21.38 -6.74
C LEU A 132 10.86 22.85 -6.29
N VAL A 133 11.84 23.62 -6.75
CA VAL A 133 12.10 25.01 -6.32
C VAL A 133 12.10 25.92 -7.54
N GLN A 134 11.45 27.08 -7.46
CA GLN A 134 11.44 28.06 -8.54
C GLN A 134 12.87 28.51 -8.88
N SER A 135 13.31 28.26 -10.11
CA SER A 135 14.59 28.74 -10.63
C SER A 135 14.59 30.27 -10.76
N LYS A 136 15.75 30.89 -10.54
CA LYS A 136 15.98 32.31 -10.85
C LYS A 136 16.49 32.50 -12.27
N ASP A 137 17.29 31.54 -12.73
CA ASP A 137 17.96 31.54 -14.02
C ASP A 137 17.08 30.88 -15.09
N SER A 138 17.34 31.19 -16.36
CA SER A 138 16.61 30.64 -17.51
C SER A 138 17.51 29.68 -18.28
N ASP A 139 17.51 28.42 -17.86
CA ASP A 139 18.21 27.31 -18.49
C ASP A 139 17.24 26.19 -18.91
N GLU A 140 17.74 25.10 -19.49
CA GLU A 140 16.89 23.97 -19.93
C GLU A 140 16.21 23.21 -18.78
N HIS A 141 16.67 23.39 -17.55
CA HIS A 141 16.16 22.76 -16.33
C HIS A 141 15.33 23.73 -15.48
N GLN A 142 14.95 24.88 -16.04
CA GLN A 142 14.21 25.91 -15.34
C GLN A 142 12.88 25.37 -14.78
N VAL A 143 12.61 25.71 -13.51
CA VAL A 143 11.34 25.46 -12.83
C VAL A 143 10.56 26.78 -12.71
N SER A 144 9.43 26.89 -13.41
CA SER A 144 8.56 28.06 -13.36
C SER A 144 7.52 27.99 -12.21
N LYS A 145 6.84 29.11 -11.96
CA LYS A 145 5.73 29.17 -11.00
C LYS A 145 4.54 28.31 -11.48
N GLN A 146 4.36 28.22 -12.79
CA GLN A 146 3.35 27.40 -13.45
C GLN A 146 3.67 25.90 -13.26
N MET A 147 4.93 25.49 -13.37
CA MET A 147 5.38 24.13 -13.05
C MET A 147 5.11 23.74 -11.59
N LEU A 148 5.40 24.64 -10.63
CA LEU A 148 5.07 24.42 -9.21
C LEU A 148 3.56 24.25 -9.01
N LYS A 149 2.73 25.11 -9.64
CA LYS A 149 1.27 24.99 -9.60
C LYS A 149 0.81 23.66 -10.20
N TYR A 150 1.34 23.28 -11.36
CA TYR A 150 1.03 22.00 -12.01
C TYR A 150 1.31 20.81 -11.09
N ALA A 151 2.48 20.77 -10.45
CA ALA A 151 2.86 19.71 -9.51
C ALA A 151 1.83 19.56 -8.37
N THR A 152 1.28 20.67 -7.84
CA THR A 152 0.21 20.65 -6.82
C THR A 152 -1.16 20.20 -7.32
N THR A 153 -1.37 20.12 -8.64
CA THR A 153 -2.63 19.63 -9.24
C THR A 153 -2.60 18.16 -9.65
N ILE A 154 -1.43 17.50 -9.62
CA ILE A 154 -1.31 16.07 -9.95
C ILE A 154 -2.01 15.26 -8.85
N PRO A 155 -3.05 14.47 -9.16
CA PRO A 155 -3.72 13.63 -8.16
C PRO A 155 -2.77 12.60 -7.56
N ALA A 156 -2.92 12.31 -6.26
CA ALA A 156 -2.22 11.20 -5.62
C ALA A 156 -2.49 9.88 -6.37
N GLU A 157 -1.53 8.96 -6.32
CA GLU A 157 -1.45 7.71 -7.07
C GLU A 157 -1.25 7.81 -8.59
N SER A 158 -1.25 9.02 -9.18
CA SER A 158 -0.87 9.23 -10.59
C SER A 158 0.54 8.72 -10.87
N ILE A 159 0.76 8.10 -12.03
CA ILE A 159 2.09 7.65 -12.47
C ILE A 159 2.78 8.83 -13.14
N VAL A 160 3.93 9.22 -12.62
CA VAL A 160 4.76 10.32 -13.12
C VAL A 160 6.11 9.82 -13.62
N THR A 161 6.63 10.48 -14.65
CA THR A 161 8.04 10.36 -15.08
C THR A 161 8.77 11.63 -14.64
N VAL A 162 9.86 11.45 -13.90
CA VAL A 162 10.59 12.53 -13.23
C VAL A 162 12.03 12.51 -13.71
N GLU A 163 12.57 13.68 -13.99
CA GLU A 163 13.99 13.92 -14.28
C GLU A 163 14.53 14.95 -13.28
N GLY A 164 15.72 14.71 -12.73
CA GLY A 164 16.33 15.61 -11.76
C GLY A 164 17.67 15.08 -11.23
N VAL A 165 18.21 15.80 -10.24
CA VAL A 165 19.54 15.51 -9.67
C VAL A 165 19.41 15.00 -8.24
N ILE A 166 20.03 13.85 -7.92
CA ILE A 166 20.08 13.33 -6.55
C ILE A 166 20.94 14.24 -5.66
N LYS A 167 20.47 14.51 -4.44
CA LYS A 167 21.16 15.25 -3.37
C LYS A 167 21.14 14.43 -2.09
N ALA A 168 22.19 14.56 -1.26
CA ALA A 168 22.16 14.06 0.11
C ALA A 168 21.28 14.99 0.97
N ALA A 169 20.36 14.40 1.74
CA ALA A 169 19.43 15.12 2.62
C ALA A 169 18.88 14.19 3.72
N GLU A 170 18.49 14.73 4.87
CA GLU A 170 17.84 13.96 5.94
C GLU A 170 16.30 14.04 5.83
N VAL A 171 15.64 12.94 5.46
CA VAL A 171 14.21 12.91 5.11
C VAL A 171 13.45 11.85 5.90
N LYS A 172 12.96 12.20 7.09
CA LYS A 172 12.23 11.29 8.00
C LYS A 172 10.86 10.83 7.50
N SER A 173 10.32 11.48 6.47
CA SER A 173 8.98 11.22 5.94
C SER A 173 8.92 10.16 4.82
N CYS A 174 10.08 9.59 4.46
CA CYS A 174 10.23 8.60 3.40
C CYS A 174 10.97 7.35 3.92
N THR A 175 10.97 6.25 3.14
CA THR A 175 11.80 5.07 3.46
C THR A 175 13.26 5.32 3.12
N ILE A 176 13.53 6.04 2.03
CA ILE A 176 14.85 6.57 1.70
C ILE A 176 15.02 7.89 2.45
N GLN A 177 15.83 7.84 3.52
CA GLN A 177 15.99 8.96 4.47
C GLN A 177 17.29 9.76 4.28
N THR A 178 18.20 9.31 3.42
CA THR A 178 19.53 9.88 3.19
C THR A 178 19.65 10.70 1.90
N TYR A 179 18.64 10.63 1.02
CA TYR A 179 18.64 11.25 -0.30
C TYR A 179 17.31 11.94 -0.61
N GLU A 180 17.38 12.98 -1.43
CA GLU A 180 16.24 13.57 -2.13
C GLU A 180 16.60 13.84 -3.60
N VAL A 181 15.59 14.06 -4.45
CA VAL A 181 15.79 14.50 -5.84
C VAL A 181 15.42 15.96 -6.00
N SER A 182 16.37 16.78 -6.46
CA SER A 182 16.13 18.12 -6.98
C SER A 182 15.45 17.99 -8.34
N VAL A 183 14.12 18.14 -8.39
CA VAL A 183 13.30 17.87 -9.59
C VAL A 183 13.49 19.00 -10.61
N GLN A 184 13.72 18.62 -11.86
CA GLN A 184 13.91 19.54 -12.98
C GLN A 184 12.85 19.35 -14.08
N LYS A 185 12.38 18.12 -14.31
CA LYS A 185 11.25 17.83 -15.20
C LYS A 185 10.26 16.85 -14.56
N LEU A 186 8.97 17.09 -14.75
CA LEU A 186 7.88 16.35 -14.10
C LEU A 186 6.69 16.17 -15.05
N TYR A 187 6.53 14.97 -15.59
CA TYR A 187 5.44 14.64 -16.51
C TYR A 187 4.50 13.59 -15.94
N THR A 188 3.19 13.82 -16.04
CA THR A 188 2.19 12.80 -15.71
C THR A 188 2.04 11.83 -16.89
N ALA A 189 2.37 10.56 -16.66
CA ALA A 189 2.24 9.48 -17.63
C ALA A 189 0.85 8.83 -17.57
N VAL A 190 0.28 8.69 -16.38
CA VAL A 190 -1.10 8.24 -16.15
C VAL A 190 -1.68 9.04 -14.99
N GLU A 191 -2.75 9.77 -15.23
CA GLU A 191 -3.48 10.50 -14.19
C GLU A 191 -4.39 9.54 -13.41
N ALA A 192 -4.37 9.64 -12.07
CA ALA A 192 -5.28 8.86 -11.23
C ALA A 192 -6.67 9.48 -11.20
N GLN A 193 -7.69 8.61 -11.14
CA GLN A 193 -9.07 8.99 -10.84
C GLN A 193 -9.26 9.17 -9.33
N THR A 194 -10.45 9.61 -8.91
CA THR A 194 -10.86 9.67 -7.50
C THR A 194 -10.59 8.33 -6.80
N LEU A 195 -9.87 8.37 -5.69
CA LEU A 195 -9.50 7.17 -4.94
C LEU A 195 -10.62 6.78 -3.95
N PRO A 196 -10.90 5.47 -3.75
CA PRO A 196 -11.92 5.01 -2.80
C PRO A 196 -11.52 5.24 -1.33
N PHE A 197 -10.21 5.30 -1.06
CA PHE A 197 -9.60 5.63 0.23
C PHE A 197 -8.17 6.12 -0.01
N SER A 198 -7.57 6.79 0.99
CA SER A 198 -6.17 7.20 0.89
C SER A 198 -5.22 6.04 1.19
N MET A 199 -4.04 6.07 0.57
CA MET A 199 -2.99 5.08 0.85
C MET A 199 -2.45 5.21 2.27
N ALA A 200 -2.55 6.38 2.90
CA ALA A 200 -2.12 6.60 4.28
C ALA A 200 -3.06 5.88 5.26
N ASP A 201 -4.38 6.03 5.09
CA ASP A 201 -5.39 5.38 5.92
C ASP A 201 -5.32 3.85 5.81
N ALA A 202 -5.08 3.31 4.60
CA ALA A 202 -4.94 1.88 4.36
C ALA A 202 -3.59 1.28 4.83
N SER A 203 -2.57 2.12 5.11
CA SER A 203 -1.24 1.68 5.56
C SER A 203 -0.95 1.98 7.04
N ARG A 204 -1.89 2.60 7.76
CA ARG A 204 -1.76 2.96 9.18
C ARG A 204 -1.81 1.72 10.08
N ASP A 205 -1.07 1.76 11.19
CA ASP A 205 -1.07 0.74 12.23
C ASP A 205 -2.20 0.98 13.27
N GLU A 206 -2.43 0.00 14.15
CA GLU A 206 -3.44 0.12 15.21
C GLU A 206 -3.08 1.11 16.32
N ALA A 207 -1.79 1.30 16.60
CA ALA A 207 -1.33 2.19 17.67
C ALA A 207 -1.61 3.67 17.34
N ASP A 208 -1.54 4.06 16.07
CA ASP A 208 -1.93 5.39 15.60
C ASP A 208 -3.43 5.65 15.69
N PHE A 209 -4.28 4.63 15.49
CA PHE A 209 -5.72 4.76 15.75
C PHE A 209 -5.99 4.92 17.25
N GLN A 210 -5.33 4.14 18.11
CA GLN A 210 -5.43 4.26 19.57
C GLN A 210 -4.96 5.63 20.09
N LYS A 211 -3.93 6.24 19.47
CA LYS A 211 -3.51 7.62 19.77
C LYS A 211 -4.58 8.64 19.36
N ALA A 212 -5.19 8.47 18.19
CA ALA A 212 -6.24 9.35 17.69
C ALA A 212 -7.53 9.28 18.53
N GLU A 213 -7.83 8.12 19.11
CA GLU A 213 -8.92 7.97 20.10
C GLU A 213 -8.66 8.71 21.42
N GLN A 214 -7.41 9.12 21.69
CA GLN A 214 -6.98 9.81 22.92
C GLN A 214 -6.67 11.31 22.72
N ASP A 215 -6.55 11.79 21.47
CA ASP A 215 -6.27 13.18 21.13
C ASP A 215 -7.38 13.74 20.23
N GLU A 216 -8.22 14.62 20.78
CA GLU A 216 -9.35 15.26 20.07
C GLU A 216 -8.92 16.06 18.82
N ASN A 217 -7.62 16.35 18.65
CA ASN A 217 -7.08 17.05 17.48
C ASN A 217 -6.70 16.10 16.32
N LEU A 218 -6.70 14.77 16.55
CA LEU A 218 -6.32 13.76 15.57
C LEU A 218 -7.54 12.95 15.12
N GLN A 219 -7.92 13.11 13.85
CA GLN A 219 -8.97 12.31 13.23
C GLN A 219 -8.40 11.51 12.05
N TYR A 220 -8.43 10.18 12.14
CA TYR A 220 -8.04 9.26 11.07
C TYR A 220 -9.23 8.43 10.61
N SER A 221 -9.27 8.10 9.32
CA SER A 221 -10.29 7.21 8.75
C SER A 221 -9.81 5.76 8.76
N ARG A 222 -10.63 4.83 9.24
CA ARG A 222 -10.31 3.40 9.24
C ARG A 222 -10.94 2.72 8.02
N VAL A 223 -10.11 2.23 7.10
CA VAL A 223 -10.59 1.48 5.94
C VAL A 223 -10.88 0.03 6.34
N ASN A 224 -12.16 -0.36 6.39
CA ASN A 224 -12.56 -1.72 6.75
C ASN A 224 -12.13 -2.76 5.68
N LEU A 225 -12.05 -4.04 6.07
CA LEU A 225 -11.56 -5.11 5.20
C LEU A 225 -12.41 -5.27 3.93
N THR A 226 -13.74 -5.20 4.03
CA THR A 226 -14.65 -5.33 2.87
C THR A 226 -14.35 -4.27 1.81
N THR A 227 -14.28 -2.99 2.20
CA THR A 227 -13.93 -1.89 1.29
C THR A 227 -12.54 -2.03 0.68
N ARG A 228 -11.57 -2.62 1.41
CA ARG A 228 -10.23 -2.94 0.89
C ARG A 228 -10.26 -4.07 -0.14
N LEU A 229 -11.12 -5.08 0.05
CA LEU A 229 -11.31 -6.20 -0.89
C LEU A 229 -12.09 -5.78 -2.14
N ASP A 230 -13.16 -5.00 -2.00
CA ASP A 230 -13.91 -4.42 -3.13
C ASP A 230 -13.01 -3.56 -4.04
N ASN A 231 -11.96 -2.97 -3.45
CA ASN A 231 -10.98 -2.13 -4.15
C ASN A 231 -9.57 -2.75 -4.11
N ARG A 232 -9.45 -4.08 -4.21
CA ARG A 232 -8.18 -4.81 -3.96
C ARG A 232 -6.98 -4.29 -4.78
N VAL A 233 -7.19 -3.79 -6.00
CA VAL A 233 -6.14 -3.18 -6.85
C VAL A 233 -5.51 -1.92 -6.25
N MET A 234 -6.24 -1.20 -5.38
CA MET A 234 -5.71 -0.10 -4.57
C MET A 234 -5.00 -0.62 -3.33
N ASP A 235 -5.64 -1.54 -2.61
CA ASP A 235 -5.12 -2.09 -1.36
C ASP A 235 -3.79 -2.85 -1.54
N LEU A 236 -3.64 -3.59 -2.64
CA LEU A 236 -2.39 -4.28 -3.02
C LEU A 236 -1.19 -3.35 -3.24
N ARG A 237 -1.38 -2.02 -3.19
CA ARG A 237 -0.32 -1.02 -3.29
C ARG A 237 0.22 -0.56 -1.93
N THR A 238 -0.38 -0.96 -0.81
CA THR A 238 0.17 -0.65 0.52
C THR A 238 1.50 -1.39 0.70
N PRO A 239 2.48 -0.81 1.42
CA PRO A 239 3.76 -1.48 1.65
C PRO A 239 3.62 -2.86 2.30
N ALA A 240 2.71 -3.00 3.27
CA ALA A 240 2.46 -4.28 3.94
C ALA A 240 1.88 -5.34 2.98
N ASN A 241 0.87 -5.03 2.16
CA ASN A 241 0.37 -5.99 1.17
C ASN A 241 1.47 -6.37 0.16
N GLN A 242 2.22 -5.38 -0.35
CA GLN A 242 3.37 -5.62 -1.23
C GLN A 242 4.37 -6.61 -0.60
N ALA A 243 4.71 -6.44 0.67
CA ALA A 243 5.59 -7.33 1.41
C ALA A 243 4.98 -8.73 1.65
N ILE A 244 3.70 -8.80 2.06
CA ILE A 244 2.96 -10.07 2.28
C ILE A 244 2.99 -10.95 1.03
N PHE A 245 2.72 -10.39 -0.16
CA PHE A 245 2.73 -11.16 -1.39
C PHE A 245 4.14 -11.57 -1.86
N ARG A 246 5.18 -10.78 -1.56
CA ARG A 246 6.57 -11.23 -1.77
C ARG A 246 6.92 -12.40 -0.85
N MET A 247 6.55 -12.33 0.43
CA MET A 247 6.76 -13.45 1.36
C MET A 247 5.95 -14.69 0.96
N GLN A 248 4.70 -14.54 0.51
CA GLN A 248 3.90 -15.66 -0.01
C GLN A 248 4.56 -16.33 -1.22
N SER A 249 5.08 -15.52 -2.16
CA SER A 249 5.88 -16.05 -3.28
C SER A 249 7.16 -16.74 -2.79
N GLY A 250 7.80 -16.20 -1.75
CA GLY A 250 8.97 -16.78 -1.10
C GLY A 250 8.70 -18.13 -0.43
N ILE A 251 7.54 -18.31 0.20
CA ILE A 251 7.10 -19.61 0.76
C ILE A 251 7.02 -20.65 -0.35
N CYS A 252 6.32 -20.36 -1.45
CA CYS A 252 6.20 -21.28 -2.57
C CYS A 252 7.55 -21.59 -3.25
N GLN A 253 8.48 -20.62 -3.26
CA GLN A 253 9.84 -20.86 -3.77
C GLN A 253 10.63 -21.77 -2.83
N LEU A 254 10.67 -21.47 -1.52
CA LEU A 254 11.43 -22.24 -0.53
C LEU A 254 10.89 -23.68 -0.38
N PHE A 255 9.58 -23.88 -0.51
CA PHE A 255 8.95 -25.19 -0.59
C PHE A 255 9.49 -26.01 -1.77
N ARG A 256 9.48 -25.44 -2.99
CA ARG A 256 10.04 -26.09 -4.19
C ARG A 256 11.54 -26.34 -4.04
N ASP A 257 12.31 -25.32 -3.67
CA ASP A 257 13.78 -25.39 -3.53
C ASP A 257 14.18 -26.56 -2.60
N HIS A 258 13.49 -26.72 -1.47
CA HIS A 258 13.76 -27.80 -0.51
C HIS A 258 13.36 -29.18 -1.03
N LEU A 259 12.14 -29.35 -1.55
CA LEU A 259 11.66 -30.66 -2.02
C LEU A 259 12.39 -31.13 -3.29
N ASN A 260 12.71 -30.21 -4.22
CA ASN A 260 13.58 -30.51 -5.37
C ASN A 260 14.98 -30.97 -4.90
N GLY A 261 15.52 -30.37 -3.84
CA GLY A 261 16.78 -30.80 -3.20
C GLY A 261 16.72 -32.20 -2.56
N LEU A 262 15.52 -32.71 -2.27
CA LEU A 262 15.25 -34.05 -1.75
C LEU A 262 14.78 -35.05 -2.83
N GLY A 263 14.89 -34.68 -4.11
CA GLY A 263 14.55 -35.53 -5.25
C GLY A 263 13.06 -35.65 -5.56
N PHE A 264 12.20 -34.79 -5.00
CA PHE A 264 10.79 -34.75 -5.37
C PHE A 264 10.59 -34.18 -6.78
N ILE A 265 9.48 -34.58 -7.42
CA ILE A 265 9.03 -34.02 -8.71
C ILE A 265 7.69 -33.25 -8.56
N GLU A 266 7.58 -32.09 -9.22
CA GLU A 266 6.34 -31.31 -9.27
C GLU A 266 5.33 -32.00 -10.20
N ILE A 267 4.12 -32.25 -9.69
CA ILE A 267 3.00 -32.81 -10.46
C ILE A 267 1.88 -31.77 -10.61
N HIS A 268 1.07 -31.93 -11.65
CA HIS A 268 -0.09 -31.08 -11.92
C HIS A 268 -1.31 -31.96 -12.16
N THR A 269 -2.23 -32.00 -11.18
CA THR A 269 -3.36 -32.93 -11.15
C THR A 269 -4.67 -32.22 -11.52
N PRO A 270 -5.63 -32.90 -12.20
CA PRO A 270 -6.85 -32.27 -12.66
C PRO A 270 -7.73 -31.80 -11.49
N LYS A 271 -8.17 -30.54 -11.53
CA LYS A 271 -9.08 -29.97 -10.51
C LYS A 271 -10.56 -30.13 -10.83
N LEU A 272 -10.90 -30.62 -12.02
CA LEU A 272 -12.23 -31.08 -12.38
C LEU A 272 -12.24 -32.62 -12.32
N GLN A 273 -13.09 -33.17 -11.47
CA GLN A 273 -13.26 -34.60 -11.26
C GLN A 273 -14.64 -35.05 -11.74
N GLY A 274 -14.73 -36.27 -12.28
CA GLY A 274 -16.01 -36.84 -12.78
C GLY A 274 -16.97 -37.30 -11.67
N ALA A 275 -16.51 -37.35 -10.42
CA ALA A 275 -17.30 -37.68 -9.24
C ALA A 275 -16.72 -36.94 -8.02
N ALA A 276 -17.50 -36.83 -6.95
CA ALA A 276 -16.99 -36.41 -5.65
C ALA A 276 -16.08 -37.51 -5.06
N THR A 277 -14.78 -37.25 -4.90
CA THR A 277 -13.80 -38.28 -4.48
C THR A 277 -13.57 -38.37 -2.97
N GLU A 278 -14.01 -37.38 -2.18
CA GLU A 278 -13.85 -37.35 -0.72
C GLU A 278 -15.22 -37.46 -0.05
N SER A 279 -15.39 -38.43 0.85
CA SER A 279 -16.64 -38.65 1.58
C SER A 279 -16.75 -37.74 2.80
N GLY A 280 -17.81 -36.92 2.88
CA GLY A 280 -18.21 -36.22 4.11
C GLY A 280 -18.23 -34.69 4.03
N ALA A 281 -17.61 -34.09 3.01
CA ALA A 281 -17.62 -32.64 2.81
C ALA A 281 -18.48 -32.24 1.59
N SER A 282 -19.02 -31.02 1.61
CA SER A 282 -19.70 -30.45 0.45
C SER A 282 -18.69 -30.16 -0.66
N VAL A 283 -19.02 -30.57 -1.89
CA VAL A 283 -18.21 -30.33 -3.09
C VAL A 283 -18.84 -29.26 -3.97
N PHE A 284 -18.02 -28.42 -4.61
CA PHE A 284 -18.52 -27.51 -5.64
C PHE A 284 -18.80 -28.28 -6.93
N LYS A 285 -20.04 -28.15 -7.41
CA LYS A 285 -20.54 -28.80 -8.62
C LYS A 285 -20.53 -27.83 -9.79
N VAL A 286 -19.97 -28.27 -10.92
CA VAL A 286 -19.78 -27.51 -12.15
C VAL A 286 -20.56 -28.18 -13.27
N LYS A 287 -21.34 -27.42 -14.05
CA LYS A 287 -21.95 -27.94 -15.27
C LYS A 287 -20.84 -28.16 -16.32
N TYR A 288 -20.70 -29.39 -16.80
CA TYR A 288 -19.63 -29.77 -17.72
C TYR A 288 -20.23 -30.39 -18.99
N PHE A 289 -20.47 -29.53 -19.99
CA PHE A 289 -21.23 -29.85 -21.21
C PHE A 289 -22.63 -30.39 -20.87
N ASP A 290 -22.94 -31.61 -21.32
CA ASP A 290 -24.20 -32.32 -21.05
C ASP A 290 -24.18 -33.11 -19.72
N GLY A 291 -23.05 -33.08 -19.01
CA GLY A 291 -22.84 -33.75 -17.73
C GLY A 291 -22.42 -32.80 -16.60
N GLU A 292 -21.83 -33.39 -15.57
CA GLU A 292 -21.46 -32.73 -14.33
C GLU A 292 -20.01 -33.04 -13.99
N ALA A 293 -19.31 -32.07 -13.41
CA ALA A 293 -17.98 -32.25 -12.84
C ALA A 293 -17.94 -31.61 -11.45
N PHE A 294 -16.96 -31.98 -10.65
CA PHE A 294 -16.77 -31.50 -9.29
C PHE A 294 -15.38 -30.89 -9.12
N LEU A 295 -15.26 -29.83 -8.32
CA LEU A 295 -13.95 -29.26 -7.98
C LEU A 295 -13.28 -30.10 -6.90
N ALA A 296 -12.01 -30.43 -7.12
CA ALA A 296 -11.22 -31.27 -6.21
C ALA A 296 -10.98 -30.58 -4.84
N GLN A 297 -11.32 -31.26 -3.75
CA GLN A 297 -11.18 -30.72 -2.39
C GLN A 297 -9.76 -30.82 -1.82
N SER A 298 -8.94 -31.65 -2.45
CA SER A 298 -7.50 -31.76 -2.30
C SER A 298 -6.95 -32.55 -3.50
N PRO A 299 -5.63 -32.57 -3.74
CA PRO A 299 -5.03 -33.49 -4.70
C PRO A 299 -4.80 -34.90 -4.14
N GLN A 300 -5.32 -35.25 -2.94
CA GLN A 300 -4.93 -36.45 -2.17
C GLN A 300 -4.97 -37.76 -2.99
N LEU A 301 -6.08 -38.05 -3.66
CA LEU A 301 -6.20 -39.27 -4.46
C LEU A 301 -5.20 -39.28 -5.63
N ALA A 302 -4.98 -38.13 -6.28
CA ALA A 302 -4.11 -38.04 -7.45
C ALA A 302 -2.63 -38.16 -7.07
N LYS A 303 -2.18 -37.55 -5.96
CA LYS A 303 -0.79 -37.71 -5.48
C LYS A 303 -0.53 -39.14 -5.00
N GLN A 304 -1.51 -39.81 -4.40
CA GLN A 304 -1.41 -41.25 -4.06
C GLN A 304 -1.35 -42.15 -5.31
N MET A 305 -2.14 -41.85 -6.35
CA MET A 305 -2.03 -42.54 -7.64
C MET A 305 -0.66 -42.34 -8.30
N CYS A 306 -0.02 -41.19 -8.11
CA CYS A 306 1.36 -40.98 -8.54
C CYS A 306 2.35 -41.89 -7.77
N ILE A 307 2.27 -41.98 -6.43
CA ILE A 307 3.11 -42.91 -5.66
C ILE A 307 2.92 -44.36 -6.14
N ALA A 308 1.67 -44.78 -6.37
CA ALA A 308 1.32 -46.11 -6.89
C ALA A 308 1.73 -46.33 -8.36
N ALA A 309 2.14 -45.28 -9.08
CA ALA A 309 2.70 -45.31 -10.43
C ALA A 309 4.23 -45.10 -10.42
N ASP A 310 4.89 -45.61 -9.38
CA ASP A 310 6.35 -45.57 -9.14
C ASP A 310 6.96 -44.15 -9.04
N MET A 311 6.14 -43.10 -8.86
CA MET A 311 6.63 -41.73 -8.64
C MET A 311 6.95 -41.54 -7.15
N GLU A 312 8.06 -42.11 -6.68
CA GLU A 312 8.42 -42.26 -5.25
C GLU A 312 8.21 -41.01 -4.37
N ARG A 313 8.37 -39.80 -4.92
CA ARG A 313 8.32 -38.52 -4.19
C ARG A 313 7.70 -37.43 -5.06
N VAL A 314 6.52 -36.94 -4.70
CA VAL A 314 5.78 -35.93 -5.49
C VAL A 314 5.33 -34.74 -4.64
N TYR A 315 5.26 -33.56 -5.26
CA TYR A 315 4.59 -32.40 -4.67
C TYR A 315 3.73 -31.65 -5.68
N GLU A 316 2.75 -30.88 -5.19
CA GLU A 316 1.93 -30.01 -6.00
C GLU A 316 1.67 -28.67 -5.29
N ILE A 317 1.72 -27.58 -6.06
CA ILE A 317 1.27 -26.25 -5.62
C ILE A 317 0.08 -25.85 -6.50
N ALA A 318 -1.14 -26.02 -6.01
CA ALA A 318 -2.34 -25.84 -6.83
C ALA A 318 -3.58 -25.37 -6.03
N PRO A 319 -4.64 -24.88 -6.70
CA PRO A 319 -5.90 -24.53 -6.05
C PRO A 319 -6.57 -25.72 -5.38
N VAL A 320 -7.15 -25.45 -4.21
CA VAL A 320 -7.86 -26.37 -3.32
C VAL A 320 -9.22 -25.77 -2.98
N PHE A 321 -10.29 -26.56 -3.07
CA PHE A 321 -11.66 -26.05 -2.99
C PHE A 321 -12.45 -26.67 -1.82
N ARG A 322 -12.85 -25.82 -0.87
CA ARG A 322 -13.62 -26.19 0.33
C ARG A 322 -15.02 -25.57 0.23
N ALA A 323 -16.06 -26.39 0.06
CA ALA A 323 -17.44 -25.90 -0.08
C ALA A 323 -18.23 -25.94 1.23
N GLU A 324 -17.56 -26.15 2.36
CA GLU A 324 -18.09 -25.99 3.70
C GLU A 324 -18.46 -24.50 3.92
N ASN A 325 -19.68 -24.21 4.39
CA ASN A 325 -20.16 -22.84 4.59
C ASN A 325 -19.60 -22.22 5.90
N SER A 326 -18.28 -22.03 5.93
CA SER A 326 -17.52 -21.55 7.09
C SER A 326 -17.00 -20.13 6.86
N ASN A 327 -17.78 -19.13 7.26
CA ASN A 327 -17.39 -17.72 7.16
C ASN A 327 -16.65 -17.28 8.43
N THR A 328 -15.33 -17.49 8.47
CA THR A 328 -14.46 -17.10 9.60
C THR A 328 -13.19 -16.42 9.10
N HIS A 329 -12.44 -15.77 10.01
CA HIS A 329 -11.15 -15.15 9.71
C HIS A 329 -10.01 -16.14 9.37
N ARG A 330 -10.25 -17.46 9.38
CA ARG A 330 -9.25 -18.50 9.06
C ARG A 330 -9.60 -19.36 7.84
N HIS A 331 -10.83 -19.29 7.33
CA HIS A 331 -11.32 -20.18 6.28
C HIS A 331 -11.59 -19.42 4.97
N MET A 332 -11.24 -20.04 3.85
CA MET A 332 -11.56 -19.58 2.50
C MET A 332 -12.05 -20.77 1.69
N THR A 333 -13.00 -20.55 0.77
CA THR A 333 -13.58 -21.62 -0.06
C THR A 333 -12.68 -22.02 -1.23
N GLU A 334 -11.73 -21.17 -1.59
CA GLU A 334 -10.64 -21.43 -2.53
C GLU A 334 -9.32 -20.92 -1.92
N PHE A 335 -8.28 -21.74 -1.95
CA PHE A 335 -6.94 -21.36 -1.53
C PHE A 335 -5.87 -22.17 -2.27
N MET A 336 -4.60 -21.76 -2.15
CA MET A 336 -3.47 -22.51 -2.70
C MET A 336 -2.99 -23.56 -1.69
N GLY A 337 -3.10 -24.83 -2.04
CA GLY A 337 -2.48 -25.94 -1.32
C GLY A 337 -0.99 -26.06 -1.61
N LEU A 338 -0.25 -26.53 -0.63
CA LEU A 338 1.14 -26.98 -0.74
C LEU A 338 1.16 -28.45 -0.31
N ASP A 339 1.02 -29.34 -1.28
CA ASP A 339 0.86 -30.76 -1.06
C ASP A 339 2.15 -31.52 -1.37
N LEU A 340 2.45 -32.53 -0.56
CA LEU A 340 3.43 -33.56 -0.88
C LEU A 340 2.87 -34.95 -0.56
N GLU A 341 3.43 -35.96 -1.20
CA GLU A 341 3.29 -37.38 -0.87
C GLU A 341 4.64 -38.06 -1.17
N MET A 342 4.98 -39.12 -0.42
CA MET A 342 6.16 -39.92 -0.71
C MET A 342 5.94 -41.38 -0.28
N ALA A 343 6.59 -42.31 -0.98
CA ALA A 343 6.80 -43.65 -0.50
C ALA A 343 7.61 -43.64 0.81
N ILE A 344 7.26 -44.54 1.72
CA ILE A 344 7.95 -44.77 3.00
C ILE A 344 8.46 -46.20 3.05
N THR A 345 9.53 -46.44 3.81
CA THR A 345 10.25 -47.73 3.81
C THR A 345 9.87 -48.58 5.03
N GLU A 346 9.97 -47.99 6.22
CA GLU A 346 9.83 -48.66 7.51
C GLU A 346 8.83 -47.96 8.42
N HIS A 347 8.78 -46.62 8.42
CA HIS A 347 7.93 -45.85 9.33
C HIS A 347 7.55 -44.48 8.76
N TYR A 348 6.30 -44.05 8.95
CA TYR A 348 5.82 -42.75 8.46
C TYR A 348 6.54 -41.53 9.07
N HIS A 349 7.37 -41.72 10.10
CA HIS A 349 8.28 -40.67 10.57
C HIS A 349 9.29 -40.24 9.50
N GLU A 350 9.60 -41.07 8.51
CA GLU A 350 10.35 -40.67 7.31
C GLU A 350 9.69 -39.44 6.62
N ALA A 351 8.36 -39.46 6.48
CA ALA A 351 7.61 -38.34 5.91
C ALA A 351 7.49 -37.15 6.90
N LEU A 352 7.35 -37.43 8.21
CA LEU A 352 7.32 -36.40 9.26
C LEU A 352 8.63 -35.59 9.28
N GLU A 353 9.78 -36.27 9.18
CA GLU A 353 11.11 -35.64 9.13
C GLU A 353 11.31 -34.80 7.86
N VAL A 354 10.79 -35.25 6.72
CA VAL A 354 10.76 -34.44 5.49
C VAL A 354 9.89 -33.18 5.67
N ILE A 355 8.70 -33.30 6.26
CA ILE A 355 7.81 -32.15 6.53
C ILE A 355 8.44 -31.17 7.53
N ASP A 356 9.04 -31.67 8.63
CA ASP A 356 9.74 -30.85 9.63
C ASP A 356 10.92 -30.09 9.01
N SER A 357 11.78 -30.79 8.25
CA SER A 357 12.93 -30.18 7.58
C SER A 357 12.51 -29.13 6.54
N MET A 358 11.42 -29.38 5.81
CA MET A 358 10.83 -28.47 4.82
C MET A 358 10.28 -27.20 5.49
N LEU A 359 9.48 -27.33 6.55
CA LEU A 359 8.94 -26.18 7.28
C LEU A 359 10.06 -25.35 7.89
N LYS A 360 11.08 -26.00 8.50
CA LYS A 360 12.30 -25.33 8.98
C LYS A 360 13.06 -24.59 7.87
N ALA A 361 13.19 -25.19 6.69
CA ALA A 361 13.84 -24.55 5.54
C ALA A 361 13.07 -23.30 5.08
N ILE A 362 11.73 -23.36 5.05
CA ILE A 362 10.86 -22.20 4.76
C ILE A 362 11.04 -21.12 5.84
N PHE A 363 10.91 -21.44 7.13
CA PHE A 363 11.00 -20.45 8.21
C PHE A 363 12.38 -19.77 8.26
N ARG A 364 13.47 -20.54 8.19
CA ARG A 364 14.84 -20.00 8.15
C ARG A 364 15.09 -19.22 6.85
N GLY A 365 14.58 -19.70 5.73
CA GLY A 365 14.68 -19.03 4.42
C GLY A 365 13.96 -17.68 4.38
N LEU A 366 12.78 -17.57 5.01
CA LEU A 366 12.05 -16.31 5.17
C LEU A 366 12.84 -15.33 6.04
N LYS A 367 13.30 -15.77 7.21
CA LYS A 367 14.09 -14.92 8.12
C LYS A 367 15.40 -14.43 7.49
N GLY A 368 16.04 -15.23 6.64
CA GLY A 368 17.28 -14.87 5.94
C GLY A 368 17.09 -14.02 4.68
N LYS A 369 16.15 -14.38 3.80
CA LYS A 369 15.99 -13.76 2.46
C LYS A 369 14.97 -12.60 2.44
N PHE A 370 14.02 -12.54 3.39
CA PHE A 370 12.87 -11.63 3.37
C PHE A 370 12.78 -10.74 4.64
N ALA A 371 13.91 -10.47 5.31
CA ALA A 371 13.94 -9.65 6.52
C ALA A 371 13.37 -8.23 6.30
N LYS A 372 13.59 -7.65 5.12
CA LYS A 372 13.05 -6.35 4.70
C LYS A 372 11.53 -6.37 4.64
N GLU A 373 10.94 -7.38 4.00
CA GLU A 373 9.50 -7.59 3.94
C GLU A 373 8.90 -7.79 5.33
N ILE A 374 9.53 -8.61 6.18
CA ILE A 374 9.09 -8.83 7.57
C ILE A 374 9.03 -7.51 8.33
N GLU A 375 10.06 -6.66 8.21
CA GLU A 375 10.07 -5.34 8.86
C GLU A 375 8.95 -4.42 8.31
N VAL A 376 8.75 -4.38 6.99
CA VAL A 376 7.69 -3.59 6.35
C VAL A 376 6.29 -4.03 6.82
N ILE A 377 6.06 -5.35 7.01
CA ILE A 377 4.81 -5.88 7.57
C ILE A 377 4.67 -5.46 9.03
N ARG A 378 5.73 -5.63 9.85
CA ARG A 378 5.73 -5.29 11.28
C ARG A 378 5.41 -3.84 11.58
N ARG A 379 5.79 -2.92 10.68
CA ARG A 379 5.45 -1.49 10.78
C ARG A 379 3.93 -1.23 10.73
N GLN A 380 3.13 -2.09 10.08
CA GLN A 380 1.66 -1.99 10.09
C GLN A 380 1.00 -3.01 11.05
N PHE A 381 1.60 -4.20 11.19
CA PHE A 381 1.10 -5.31 11.99
C PHE A 381 2.19 -5.80 12.95
N PRO A 382 2.38 -5.12 14.11
CA PRO A 382 3.40 -5.47 15.09
C PRO A 382 3.31 -6.93 15.54
N SER A 383 4.45 -7.62 15.51
CA SER A 383 4.55 -9.06 15.79
C SER A 383 5.95 -9.44 16.26
N GLU A 384 6.04 -10.46 17.12
CA GLU A 384 7.30 -11.04 17.60
C GLU A 384 8.07 -11.77 16.49
N ASP A 385 9.32 -12.15 16.79
CA ASP A 385 10.08 -13.11 15.99
C ASP A 385 9.51 -14.52 16.15
N PHE A 386 9.23 -15.19 15.03
CA PHE A 386 8.76 -16.57 15.02
C PHE A 386 9.89 -17.52 15.43
N VAL A 387 9.73 -18.23 16.55
CA VAL A 387 10.75 -19.06 17.17
C VAL A 387 10.61 -20.51 16.74
N VAL A 388 11.66 -21.02 16.07
CA VAL A 388 11.76 -22.41 15.61
C VAL A 388 13.00 -23.03 16.24
N LEU A 389 12.82 -24.13 16.96
CA LEU A 389 13.92 -24.86 17.59
C LEU A 389 14.61 -25.79 16.58
N ASP A 390 15.90 -26.06 16.78
CA ASP A 390 16.64 -26.99 15.92
C ASP A 390 16.09 -28.42 16.04
N LYS A 391 15.76 -28.86 17.25
CA LYS A 391 14.95 -30.06 17.52
C LYS A 391 13.50 -29.65 17.76
N THR A 392 12.59 -30.08 16.90
CA THR A 392 11.16 -29.77 17.03
C THR A 392 10.55 -30.57 18.18
N PRO A 393 9.72 -29.96 19.05
CA PRO A 393 8.90 -30.71 19.98
C PRO A 393 7.89 -31.56 19.20
N ILE A 394 8.04 -32.88 19.29
CA ILE A 394 7.02 -33.84 18.85
C ILE A 394 6.30 -34.31 20.11
N ILE A 395 4.99 -34.14 20.15
CA ILE A 395 4.14 -34.41 21.32
C ILE A 395 3.07 -35.41 20.89
N GLU A 396 2.94 -36.55 21.55
CA GLU A 396 1.85 -37.47 21.25
C GLU A 396 0.51 -36.85 21.70
N PHE A 397 -0.57 -37.11 20.96
CA PHE A 397 -1.89 -36.53 21.20
C PHE A 397 -2.35 -36.69 22.66
N LYS A 398 -2.14 -37.88 23.25
CA LYS A 398 -2.43 -38.16 24.67
C LYS A 398 -1.70 -37.21 25.64
N ASP A 399 -0.45 -36.85 25.32
CA ASP A 399 0.37 -35.96 26.16
C ASP A 399 -0.01 -34.50 25.94
N ALA A 400 -0.49 -34.14 24.75
CA ALA A 400 -1.08 -32.84 24.44
C ALA A 400 -2.42 -32.63 25.17
N VAL A 401 -3.32 -33.61 25.15
CA VAL A 401 -4.57 -33.59 25.92
C VAL A 401 -4.28 -33.55 27.41
N LYS A 402 -3.33 -34.36 27.90
CA LYS A 402 -2.91 -34.30 29.30
C LYS A 402 -2.35 -32.93 29.70
N MET A 403 -1.52 -32.30 28.86
CA MET A 403 -1.02 -30.93 29.11
C MET A 403 -2.17 -29.91 29.24
N LEU A 404 -3.24 -30.07 28.44
CA LEU A 404 -4.44 -29.25 28.53
C LEU A 404 -5.25 -29.54 29.82
N GLN A 405 -5.48 -30.80 30.16
CA GLN A 405 -6.16 -31.22 31.39
C GLN A 405 -5.42 -30.75 32.66
N ASP A 406 -4.10 -30.94 32.72
CA ASP A 406 -3.23 -30.49 33.82
C ASP A 406 -3.26 -28.96 33.97
N ALA A 407 -3.52 -28.22 32.88
CA ALA A 407 -3.69 -26.77 32.84
C ALA A 407 -5.14 -26.29 33.03
N GLY A 408 -6.10 -27.19 33.28
CA GLY A 408 -7.50 -26.87 33.55
C GLY A 408 -8.37 -26.58 32.32
N ALA A 409 -8.00 -27.07 31.13
CA ALA A 409 -8.82 -26.95 29.93
C ALA A 409 -10.12 -27.75 30.03
N THR A 410 -11.17 -27.25 29.36
CA THR A 410 -12.49 -27.89 29.26
C THR A 410 -12.91 -28.05 27.80
N GLU A 411 -13.97 -28.82 27.60
CA GLU A 411 -14.77 -28.78 26.38
C GLU A 411 -15.50 -27.44 26.23
N SER A 412 -16.04 -27.17 25.04
CA SER A 412 -16.82 -25.95 24.73
C SER A 412 -18.12 -25.80 25.54
N ASP A 413 -18.61 -26.87 26.17
CA ASP A 413 -19.77 -26.87 27.07
C ASP A 413 -19.40 -26.75 28.57
N GLY A 414 -18.10 -26.64 28.87
CA GLY A 414 -17.57 -26.57 30.24
C GLY A 414 -17.38 -27.93 30.92
N SER A 415 -17.65 -29.04 30.24
CA SER A 415 -17.31 -30.37 30.76
C SER A 415 -15.80 -30.66 30.69
N PRO A 416 -15.27 -31.63 31.48
CA PRO A 416 -13.85 -31.97 31.44
C PRO A 416 -13.42 -32.47 30.05
N LEU A 417 -12.29 -31.97 29.55
CA LEU A 417 -11.71 -32.38 28.26
C LEU A 417 -11.45 -33.88 28.23
N LYS A 418 -11.98 -34.59 27.24
CA LYS A 418 -11.84 -36.05 27.12
C LYS A 418 -10.54 -36.45 26.42
N ASP A 419 -10.03 -37.63 26.79
CA ASP A 419 -8.84 -38.24 26.19
C ASP A 419 -9.03 -38.56 24.69
N ASP A 420 -10.28 -38.75 24.27
CA ASP A 420 -10.74 -39.14 22.94
C ASP A 420 -11.68 -38.10 22.29
N ALA A 421 -11.53 -36.80 22.64
CA ALA A 421 -12.18 -35.68 21.96
C ALA A 421 -11.21 -34.95 21.01
N ASP A 422 -11.73 -34.44 19.89
CA ASP A 422 -10.94 -33.61 18.96
C ASP A 422 -10.71 -32.21 19.54
N LEU A 423 -9.58 -31.59 19.22
CA LEU A 423 -9.19 -30.34 19.86
C LEU A 423 -9.99 -29.16 19.29
N SER A 424 -10.79 -28.52 20.15
CA SER A 424 -11.44 -27.25 19.83
C SER A 424 -10.41 -26.18 19.46
N THR A 425 -10.77 -25.21 18.62
CA THR A 425 -9.88 -24.08 18.25
C THR A 425 -9.39 -23.25 19.45
N GLU A 426 -10.08 -23.32 20.59
CA GLU A 426 -9.64 -22.69 21.83
C GLU A 426 -8.55 -23.53 22.50
N ASN A 427 -8.72 -24.85 22.54
CA ASN A 427 -7.74 -25.80 23.08
C ASN A 427 -6.49 -25.92 22.19
N GLU A 428 -6.60 -25.81 20.85
CA GLU A 428 -5.45 -25.64 19.94
C GLU A 428 -4.57 -24.44 20.35
N LYS A 429 -5.21 -23.29 20.58
CA LYS A 429 -4.54 -22.04 20.97
C LYS A 429 -3.96 -22.12 22.38
N PHE A 430 -4.65 -22.78 23.30
CA PHE A 430 -4.16 -22.96 24.66
C PHE A 430 -2.95 -23.89 24.69
N LEU A 431 -3.01 -25.02 23.98
CA LEU A 431 -1.87 -25.94 23.81
C LEU A 431 -0.66 -25.20 23.22
N GLY A 432 -0.87 -24.35 22.20
CA GLY A 432 0.21 -23.52 21.64
C GLY A 432 0.90 -22.62 22.68
N LYS A 433 0.15 -22.02 23.62
CA LYS A 433 0.74 -21.25 24.73
C LYS A 433 1.52 -22.14 25.69
N LEU A 434 0.95 -23.26 26.11
CA LEU A 434 1.60 -24.22 27.01
C LEU A 434 2.90 -24.79 26.40
N VAL A 435 2.92 -25.03 25.09
CA VAL A 435 4.13 -25.41 24.35
C VAL A 435 5.14 -24.27 24.32
N LYS A 436 4.72 -23.03 24.02
CA LYS A 436 5.60 -21.85 24.01
C LYS A 436 6.26 -21.63 25.39
N GLU A 437 5.50 -21.78 26.47
CA GLU A 437 6.00 -21.68 27.85
C GLU A 437 6.96 -22.83 28.21
N LYS A 438 6.62 -24.08 27.87
CA LYS A 438 7.38 -25.29 28.23
C LYS A 438 8.67 -25.47 27.40
N TYR A 439 8.67 -25.06 26.13
CA TYR A 439 9.76 -25.31 25.17
C TYR A 439 10.44 -24.01 24.72
N ASN A 440 10.95 -23.23 25.68
CA ASN A 440 11.84 -22.08 25.44
C ASN A 440 11.33 -21.03 24.42
N GLY A 441 10.01 -20.80 24.37
CA GLY A 441 9.41 -19.84 23.46
C GLY A 441 9.05 -20.37 22.07
N ALA A 442 9.12 -21.68 21.82
CA ALA A 442 8.82 -22.27 20.51
C ALA A 442 7.39 -21.96 20.00
N ASP A 443 7.30 -21.40 18.79
CA ASP A 443 6.04 -21.17 18.08
C ASP A 443 5.68 -22.31 17.11
N TYR A 444 6.60 -23.27 16.90
CA TYR A 444 6.41 -24.44 16.02
C TYR A 444 6.67 -25.76 16.76
N TYR A 445 5.74 -26.70 16.61
CA TYR A 445 5.75 -28.05 17.19
C TYR A 445 4.90 -28.99 16.32
N ILE A 446 5.00 -30.30 16.58
CA ILE A 446 4.22 -31.34 15.89
C ILE A 446 3.43 -32.12 16.94
N VAL A 447 2.14 -32.33 16.69
CA VAL A 447 1.32 -33.31 17.43
C VAL A 447 1.24 -34.59 16.61
N ASP A 448 1.62 -35.71 17.19
CA ASP A 448 1.64 -37.04 16.57
C ASP A 448 0.60 -37.98 17.23
N LYS A 449 0.32 -39.14 16.62
CA LYS A 449 -0.55 -40.20 17.18
C LYS A 449 -1.98 -39.75 17.52
N PHE A 450 -2.61 -38.99 16.63
CA PHE A 450 -4.04 -38.65 16.76
C PHE A 450 -4.94 -39.91 16.77
N PRO A 451 -6.10 -39.88 17.46
CA PRO A 451 -7.11 -40.94 17.39
C PRO A 451 -7.57 -41.24 15.95
N ALA A 452 -7.82 -42.52 15.67
CA ALA A 452 -8.18 -42.98 14.33
C ALA A 452 -9.52 -42.39 13.85
N ASP A 453 -10.50 -42.27 14.75
CA ASP A 453 -11.87 -41.84 14.43
C ASP A 453 -11.97 -40.37 13.96
N PHE A 454 -10.92 -39.56 14.17
CA PHE A 454 -10.85 -38.18 13.68
C PHE A 454 -10.24 -38.06 12.28
N ARG A 455 -9.73 -39.15 11.73
CA ARG A 455 -8.93 -39.13 10.50
C ARG A 455 -9.69 -39.76 9.33
N PRO A 456 -9.52 -39.23 8.09
CA PRO A 456 -10.18 -39.80 6.93
C PRO A 456 -9.84 -41.29 6.71
N VAL A 457 -10.83 -42.05 6.22
CA VAL A 457 -10.77 -43.51 6.02
C VAL A 457 -9.61 -43.97 5.13
N ASN A 458 -9.01 -43.08 4.35
CA ASN A 458 -7.93 -43.37 3.39
C ASN A 458 -6.57 -43.73 4.03
N LEU A 459 -6.45 -43.76 5.36
CA LEU A 459 -5.20 -44.02 6.09
C LEU A 459 -4.62 -45.44 5.92
N THR A 460 -5.35 -46.38 5.29
CA THR A 460 -4.89 -47.77 5.14
C THR A 460 -5.32 -48.46 3.83
N ALA A 461 -5.93 -47.74 2.88
CA ALA A 461 -6.80 -48.36 1.86
C ALA A 461 -6.28 -48.40 0.41
N VAL A 462 -5.00 -48.07 0.15
CA VAL A 462 -4.45 -47.95 -1.23
C VAL A 462 -3.46 -49.09 -1.60
N LEU A 463 -3.31 -50.10 -0.73
CA LEU A 463 -2.51 -51.31 -1.02
C LEU A 463 -3.40 -52.57 -0.97
N GLY A 464 -4.28 -52.69 -1.96
CA GLY A 464 -5.16 -53.85 -2.19
C GLY A 464 -5.08 -54.34 -3.63
#